data_AF-A0A936LMW9-F1
#
_entry.id   AF-A0A936LMW9-F1
#
_cell.length_a   1.000
_cell.length_b   1.000
_cell.length_c   1.000
_cell.angle_alpha   90.00
_cell.angle_beta   90.00
_cell.angle_gamma   90.00
#
_symmetry.space_group_name_H-M   'P 1'
#
loop_
_entity.id
_entity.type
_entity.pdbx_description
1 polymer ?
#
loop_
_entity_poly.entity_id
_entity_poly.type
_entity_poly.pdbx_seq_one_letter_code
_entity_poly.pdbx_strand_id
1 'polypeptide(L)'
;MRQPTRSHSFVVRFGLLALLAAGSITAGAQDQWPVVFTANGIEVQVFTPQPESYDGSRVSMRAAVALKRATDKEPVFGAIWGQGTLEVDRGSRMGKLTSFNVTDARMPGLETAELTRFKETLSAEIPKHTAPIAIDWIVSALENEQQHSDAYVNASAGDHLPRNAERAGVHRRRAGIRTGEGEHDGKRRSRLRRRREPH
;
A
#
# COMPACT_ATOMS: atom_id res chain seq x y z
N MET A 1 62.08 3.49 -36.00
CA MET A 1 61.27 3.91 -34.84
C MET A 1 59.80 3.83 -35.25
N ARG A 2 59.05 2.86 -34.67
CA ARG A 2 57.58 2.66 -34.52
C ARG A 2 56.61 2.91 -35.71
N GLN A 3 55.95 1.81 -36.13
CA GLN A 3 54.58 1.74 -36.69
C GLN A 3 53.52 1.97 -35.56
N PRO A 4 52.20 1.79 -35.79
CA PRO A 4 51.24 2.50 -36.66
C PRO A 4 49.97 2.89 -35.86
N THR A 5 48.95 3.50 -36.48
CA THR A 5 47.54 3.22 -36.10
C THR A 5 46.63 3.14 -37.33
N ARG A 6 46.08 1.94 -37.53
CA ARG A 6 44.91 1.61 -38.35
C ARG A 6 43.64 2.10 -37.66
N SER A 7 42.59 2.39 -38.43
CA SER A 7 41.35 1.64 -38.27
C SER A 7 40.50 1.74 -39.54
N HIS A 8 40.21 0.58 -40.14
CA HIS A 8 39.27 0.42 -41.25
C HIS A 8 37.94 -0.12 -40.70
N SER A 9 36.88 0.29 -41.38
CA SER A 9 35.46 0.00 -41.18
C SER A 9 35.09 -1.47 -40.99
N PHE A 10 34.04 -1.73 -40.23
CA PHE A 10 33.32 -3.01 -40.25
C PHE A 10 31.81 -2.78 -40.26
N VAL A 11 31.17 -3.15 -41.36
CA VAL A 11 29.71 -3.20 -41.56
C VAL A 11 29.21 -4.53 -41.00
N VAL A 12 28.25 -4.51 -40.09
CA VAL A 12 27.55 -5.72 -39.62
C VAL A 12 26.09 -5.66 -40.08
N ARG A 13 25.74 -6.59 -40.97
CA ARG A 13 24.36 -6.95 -41.33
C ARG A 13 23.87 -7.95 -40.29
N PHE A 14 22.76 -7.65 -39.62
CA PHE A 14 22.01 -8.63 -38.84
C PHE A 14 20.56 -8.61 -39.34
N GLY A 15 20.14 -9.70 -39.97
CA GLY A 15 18.74 -9.95 -40.27
C GLY A 15 18.02 -10.40 -39.00
N LEU A 16 16.86 -9.81 -38.72
CA LEU A 16 15.95 -10.29 -37.69
C LEU A 16 14.54 -10.38 -38.29
N LEU A 17 14.07 -11.61 -38.40
CA LEU A 17 12.69 -11.97 -38.66
C LEU A 17 11.88 -11.62 -37.40
N ALA A 18 11.13 -10.52 -37.43
CA ALA A 18 10.24 -10.15 -36.34
C ALA A 18 8.87 -10.81 -36.53
N LEU A 19 8.64 -11.91 -35.80
CA LEU A 19 7.31 -12.45 -35.57
C LEU A 19 6.49 -11.39 -34.82
N LEU A 20 5.50 -10.78 -35.48
CA LEU A 20 4.49 -9.96 -34.83
C LEU A 20 3.54 -10.87 -34.04
N ALA A 21 3.93 -11.22 -32.82
CA ALA A 21 2.97 -11.62 -31.81
C ALA A 21 2.20 -10.35 -31.41
N ALA A 22 0.98 -10.22 -31.92
CA ALA A 22 -0.01 -9.28 -31.39
C ALA A 22 -0.43 -9.75 -29.99
N GLY A 23 0.43 -9.51 -29.01
CA GLY A 23 0.02 -9.47 -27.62
C GLY A 23 -0.78 -8.19 -27.45
N SER A 24 -2.09 -8.28 -27.29
CA SER A 24 -2.87 -7.20 -26.71
C SER A 24 -2.25 -6.89 -25.37
N ILE A 25 -1.54 -5.77 -25.27
CA ILE A 25 -1.15 -5.20 -23.98
C ILE A 25 -2.49 -4.76 -23.39
N THR A 26 -3.08 -5.59 -22.54
CA THR A 26 -4.17 -5.15 -21.67
C THR A 26 -3.59 -4.00 -20.87
N ALA A 27 -3.98 -2.77 -21.19
CA ALA A 27 -3.56 -1.58 -20.48
C ALA A 27 -3.81 -1.83 -18.99
N GLY A 28 -2.74 -1.98 -18.21
CA GLY A 28 -2.85 -2.13 -16.77
C GLY A 28 -3.50 -0.88 -16.21
N ALA A 29 -4.29 -1.00 -15.15
CA ALA A 29 -4.96 0.12 -14.48
C ALA A 29 -4.01 1.26 -14.04
N GLN A 30 -2.69 1.08 -14.15
CA GLN A 30 -1.66 2.10 -13.93
C GLN A 30 -1.40 3.03 -15.13
N ASP A 31 -1.80 2.67 -16.36
CA ASP A 31 -1.50 3.48 -17.56
C ASP A 31 -2.35 4.76 -17.63
N GLN A 32 -3.45 4.83 -16.87
CA GLN A 32 -4.39 5.96 -16.86
C GLN A 32 -4.01 7.09 -15.89
N TRP A 33 -2.97 6.90 -15.06
CA TRP A 33 -2.55 7.87 -14.04
C TRP A 33 -1.16 8.43 -14.38
N PRO A 34 -0.87 9.71 -14.04
CA PRO A 34 -1.76 10.68 -13.41
C PRO A 34 -2.86 11.17 -14.36
N VAL A 35 -4.02 11.48 -13.81
CA VAL A 35 -5.10 12.15 -14.55
C VAL A 35 -4.80 13.65 -14.54
N VAL A 36 -4.74 14.26 -15.72
CA VAL A 36 -4.41 15.68 -15.89
C VAL A 36 -5.57 16.40 -16.55
N PHE A 37 -5.97 17.54 -15.98
CA PHE A 37 -7.00 18.41 -16.56
C PHE A 37 -6.75 19.88 -16.22
N THR A 38 -7.37 20.77 -16.99
CA THR A 38 -7.33 22.22 -16.74
C THR A 38 -8.73 22.71 -16.39
N ALA A 39 -8.85 23.41 -15.26
CA ALA A 39 -10.09 24.05 -14.84
C ALA A 39 -9.80 25.46 -14.35
N ASN A 40 -10.58 26.45 -14.81
CA ASN A 40 -10.44 27.85 -14.42
C ASN A 40 -9.01 28.42 -14.63
N GLY A 41 -8.30 27.96 -15.67
CA GLY A 41 -6.92 28.39 -15.95
C GLY A 41 -5.86 27.78 -15.01
N ILE A 42 -6.22 26.77 -14.24
CA ILE A 42 -5.35 26.02 -13.33
C ILE A 42 -5.18 24.61 -13.88
N GLU A 43 -3.93 24.19 -14.09
CA GLU A 43 -3.61 22.80 -14.41
C GLU A 43 -3.59 21.99 -13.11
N VAL A 44 -4.29 20.86 -13.12
CA VAL A 44 -4.38 19.94 -12.01
C VAL A 44 -3.93 18.56 -12.46
N GLN A 45 -3.09 17.93 -11.66
CA GLN A 45 -2.69 16.54 -11.83
C GLN A 45 -3.13 15.75 -10.60
N VAL A 46 -3.88 14.69 -10.80
CA VAL A 46 -4.29 13.75 -9.75
C VAL A 46 -3.46 12.50 -9.92
N PHE A 47 -2.61 12.22 -8.94
CA PHE A 47 -1.77 11.04 -8.94
C PHE A 47 -2.57 9.79 -8.57
N THR A 48 -1.97 8.62 -8.75
CA THR A 48 -2.60 7.34 -8.48
C THR A 48 -3.25 7.32 -7.10
N PRO A 49 -4.59 7.17 -7.02
CA PRO A 49 -5.30 7.16 -5.75
C PRO A 49 -4.94 5.91 -4.94
N GLN A 50 -5.04 6.04 -3.62
CA GLN A 50 -5.00 4.94 -2.67
C GLN A 50 -6.43 4.73 -2.15
N PRO A 51 -7.10 3.63 -2.52
CA PRO A 51 -8.40 3.27 -1.96
C PRO A 51 -8.28 3.04 -0.45
N GLU A 52 -9.26 3.52 0.30
CA GLU A 52 -9.36 3.37 1.76
C GLU A 52 -10.54 2.46 2.16
N SER A 53 -11.58 2.39 1.34
CA SER A 53 -12.69 1.43 1.50
C SER A 53 -13.41 1.17 0.17
N TYR A 54 -14.06 0.01 0.06
CA TYR A 54 -14.93 -0.33 -1.07
C TYR A 54 -16.03 -1.29 -0.62
N ASP A 55 -17.29 -0.97 -0.95
CA ASP A 55 -18.47 -1.77 -0.56
C ASP A 55 -19.22 -2.44 -1.72
N GLY A 56 -18.62 -2.43 -2.92
CA GLY A 56 -19.23 -2.96 -4.14
C GLY A 56 -19.80 -1.88 -5.07
N SER A 57 -20.02 -0.66 -4.57
CA SER A 57 -20.44 0.47 -5.42
C SER A 57 -19.90 1.81 -4.94
N ARG A 58 -19.62 1.96 -3.65
CA ARG A 58 -19.00 3.16 -3.09
C ARG A 58 -17.55 2.86 -2.78
N VAL A 59 -16.71 3.85 -3.02
CA VAL A 59 -15.28 3.80 -2.75
C VAL A 59 -14.87 5.07 -2.02
N SER A 60 -14.07 4.95 -0.96
CA SER A 60 -13.33 6.09 -0.43
C SER A 60 -11.88 5.99 -0.86
N MET A 61 -11.26 7.11 -1.15
CA MET A 61 -9.86 7.14 -1.60
C MET A 61 -9.19 8.45 -1.21
N ARG A 62 -7.86 8.37 -1.08
CA ARG A 62 -6.98 9.52 -0.96
C ARG A 62 -6.03 9.59 -2.16
N ALA A 63 -5.70 10.78 -2.61
CA ALA A 63 -4.76 10.96 -3.71
C ALA A 63 -3.85 12.16 -3.44
N ALA A 64 -2.60 12.07 -3.89
CA ALA A 64 -1.78 13.26 -4.04
C ALA A 64 -2.28 14.06 -5.26
N VAL A 65 -2.17 15.38 -5.18
CA VAL A 65 -2.51 16.28 -6.27
C VAL A 65 -1.41 17.32 -6.47
N ALA A 66 -1.21 17.74 -7.71
CA ALA A 66 -0.41 18.90 -8.05
C ALA A 66 -1.31 19.96 -8.69
N LEU A 67 -1.12 21.21 -8.27
CA LEU A 67 -1.82 22.38 -8.76
C LEU A 67 -0.80 23.34 -9.37
N LYS A 68 -1.03 23.80 -10.60
CA LYS A 68 -0.17 24.78 -11.26
C LYS A 68 -1.03 25.90 -11.86
N ARG A 69 -0.98 27.09 -11.27
CA ARG A 69 -1.57 28.30 -11.87
C ARG A 69 -0.64 28.84 -12.95
N ALA A 70 -1.19 29.65 -13.85
CA ALA A 70 -0.40 30.33 -14.88
C ALA A 70 0.74 31.20 -14.30
N THR A 71 0.57 31.71 -13.08
CA THR A 71 1.58 32.52 -12.37
C THR A 71 2.64 31.70 -11.64
N ASP A 72 2.41 30.39 -11.45
CA ASP A 72 3.30 29.55 -10.68
C ASP A 72 4.48 29.06 -11.54
N LYS A 73 5.70 29.16 -11.02
CA LYS A 73 6.89 28.61 -11.68
C LYS A 73 6.92 27.08 -11.60
N GLU A 74 6.50 26.53 -10.47
CA GLU A 74 6.49 25.10 -10.17
C GLU A 74 5.11 24.70 -9.59
N PRO A 75 4.67 23.45 -9.79
CA PRO A 75 3.42 22.97 -9.20
C PRO A 75 3.48 22.94 -7.67
N VAL A 76 2.36 23.28 -7.03
CA VAL A 76 2.14 23.12 -5.60
C VAL A 76 1.51 21.75 -5.36
N PHE A 77 2.13 20.95 -4.49
CA PHE A 77 1.66 19.61 -4.16
C PHE A 77 0.83 19.58 -2.89
N GLY A 78 -0.19 18.73 -2.89
CA GLY A 78 -1.01 18.47 -1.71
C GLY A 78 -1.71 17.12 -1.80
N ALA A 79 -2.74 16.94 -0.98
CA ALA A 79 -3.50 15.70 -0.90
C ALA A 79 -4.99 15.97 -0.79
N ILE A 80 -5.79 15.07 -1.35
CA ILE A 80 -7.25 15.09 -1.29
C ILE A 80 -7.76 13.77 -0.73
N TRP A 81 -8.91 13.83 -0.05
CA TRP A 81 -9.71 12.68 0.35
C TRP A 81 -11.10 12.85 -0.23
N GLY A 82 -11.69 11.76 -0.68
CA GLY A 82 -13.04 11.81 -1.21
C GLY A 82 -13.73 10.47 -1.27
N GLN A 83 -15.01 10.55 -1.58
CA GLN A 83 -15.91 9.40 -1.74
C GLN A 83 -16.47 9.41 -3.15
N GLY A 84 -16.42 8.26 -3.81
CA GLY A 84 -16.91 8.06 -5.17
C GLY A 84 -17.97 6.99 -5.28
N THR A 85 -18.77 7.09 -6.34
CA THR A 85 -19.70 6.02 -6.77
C THR A 85 -19.19 5.41 -8.06
N LEU A 86 -19.11 4.07 -8.09
CA LEU A 86 -18.73 3.28 -9.24
C LEU A 86 -19.97 2.62 -9.84
N GLU A 87 -20.14 2.78 -11.14
CA GLU A 87 -21.01 1.92 -11.93
C GLU A 87 -20.18 0.72 -12.41
N VAL A 88 -20.47 -0.46 -11.86
CA VAL A 88 -19.66 -1.66 -12.06
C VAL A 88 -20.22 -2.53 -13.17
N ASP A 89 -19.42 -2.73 -14.22
CA ASP A 89 -19.65 -3.77 -15.21
C ASP A 89 -19.03 -5.09 -14.70
N ARG A 90 -19.89 -6.07 -14.42
CA ARG A 90 -19.46 -7.38 -13.90
C ARG A 90 -18.84 -8.29 -14.97
N GLY A 91 -19.14 -8.04 -16.25
CA GLY A 91 -18.58 -8.79 -17.37
C GLY A 91 -17.12 -8.42 -17.60
N SER A 92 -16.80 -7.12 -17.61
CA SER A 92 -15.43 -6.63 -17.79
C SER A 92 -14.67 -6.42 -16.48
N ARG A 93 -15.34 -6.48 -15.32
CA ARG A 93 -14.79 -6.16 -13.98
C ARG A 93 -14.20 -4.74 -13.91
N MET A 94 -14.84 -3.81 -14.60
CA MET A 94 -14.45 -2.39 -14.62
C MET A 94 -15.53 -1.56 -13.92
N GLY A 95 -15.10 -0.64 -13.06
CA GLY A 95 -15.94 0.37 -12.42
C GLY A 95 -15.75 1.72 -13.07
N LYS A 96 -16.80 2.31 -13.65
CA LYS A 96 -16.80 3.70 -14.10
C LYS A 96 -17.10 4.61 -12.92
N LEU A 97 -16.22 5.58 -12.65
CA LEU A 97 -16.45 6.60 -11.62
C LEU A 97 -17.53 7.59 -12.11
N THR A 98 -18.75 7.49 -11.57
CA THR A 98 -19.89 8.31 -12.00
C THR A 98 -20.04 9.58 -11.16
N SER A 99 -19.57 9.55 -9.91
CA SER A 99 -19.54 10.71 -9.03
C SER A 99 -18.33 10.63 -8.10
N PHE A 100 -17.82 11.79 -7.69
CA PHE A 100 -16.78 11.91 -6.69
C PHE A 100 -16.99 13.19 -5.88
N ASN A 101 -16.94 13.07 -4.56
CA ASN A 101 -17.06 14.20 -3.64
C ASN A 101 -15.78 14.31 -2.81
N VAL A 102 -15.04 15.40 -3.00
CA VAL A 102 -13.83 15.70 -2.21
C VAL A 102 -14.25 16.17 -0.82
N THR A 103 -14.14 15.28 0.16
CA THR A 103 -14.51 15.53 1.55
C THR A 103 -13.48 16.37 2.28
N ASP A 104 -12.19 16.17 2.00
CA ASP A 104 -11.10 16.94 2.60
C ASP A 104 -9.98 17.22 1.58
N ALA A 105 -9.25 18.30 1.78
CA ALA A 105 -8.11 18.66 0.96
C ALA A 105 -7.08 19.42 1.77
N ARG A 106 -5.81 19.09 1.57
CA ARG A 106 -4.65 19.75 2.16
C ARG A 106 -3.77 20.27 1.05
N MET A 107 -3.84 21.58 0.83
CA MET A 107 -3.08 22.29 -0.20
C MET A 107 -2.34 23.46 0.43
N PRO A 108 -1.00 23.47 0.42
CA PRO A 108 -0.22 24.61 0.85
C PRO A 108 -0.57 25.86 0.03
N GLY A 109 -0.69 27.02 0.69
CA GLY A 109 -0.85 28.31 0.01
C GLY A 109 -2.21 28.55 -0.66
N LEU A 110 -3.24 27.76 -0.33
CA LEU A 110 -4.63 28.10 -0.66
C LEU A 110 -5.35 28.64 0.58
N GLU A 111 -6.01 29.79 0.43
CA GLU A 111 -6.90 30.32 1.46
C GLU A 111 -8.18 29.49 1.56
N THR A 112 -8.89 29.56 2.69
CA THR A 112 -10.09 28.73 2.96
C THR A 112 -11.14 28.79 1.84
N ALA A 113 -11.43 29.99 1.32
CA ALA A 113 -12.42 30.16 0.26
C ALA A 113 -11.96 29.56 -1.08
N GLU A 114 -10.66 29.65 -1.38
CA GLU A 114 -10.06 29.05 -2.58
C GLU A 114 -10.03 27.52 -2.46
N LEU A 115 -9.69 27.00 -1.28
CA LEU A 115 -9.70 25.57 -0.99
C LEU A 115 -11.10 24.96 -1.19
N THR A 116 -12.16 25.63 -0.74
CA THR A 116 -13.54 25.20 -0.96
C THR A 116 -13.88 25.11 -2.45
N ARG A 117 -13.60 26.17 -3.22
CA ARG A 117 -13.83 26.17 -4.68
C ARG A 117 -12.98 25.13 -5.39
N PHE A 118 -11.77 24.90 -4.92
CA PHE A 118 -10.89 23.87 -5.45
C PHE A 118 -11.50 22.47 -5.23
N LYS A 119 -11.98 22.15 -4.02
CA LYS A 119 -12.68 20.88 -3.73
C LYS A 119 -13.90 20.67 -4.63
N GLU A 120 -14.71 21.71 -4.83
CA GLU A 120 -15.88 21.67 -5.71
C GLU A 120 -15.47 21.39 -7.17
N THR A 121 -14.43 22.07 -7.64
CA THR A 121 -13.88 21.87 -9.00
C THR A 121 -13.37 20.44 -9.19
N LEU A 122 -12.58 19.93 -8.24
CA LEU A 122 -12.07 18.55 -8.29
C LEU A 122 -13.22 17.52 -8.28
N SER A 123 -14.24 17.74 -7.45
CA SER A 123 -15.42 16.85 -7.37
C SER A 123 -16.16 16.79 -8.71
N ALA A 124 -16.22 17.90 -9.44
CA ALA A 124 -16.84 17.96 -10.76
C ALA A 124 -15.98 17.38 -11.88
N GLU A 125 -14.65 17.56 -11.83
CA GLU A 125 -13.75 17.21 -12.93
C GLU A 125 -13.21 15.78 -12.85
N ILE A 126 -12.88 15.27 -11.65
CA ILE A 126 -12.28 13.93 -11.49
C ILE A 126 -13.09 12.83 -12.19
N PRO A 127 -14.43 12.72 -12.01
CA PRO A 127 -15.22 11.69 -12.70
C PRO A 127 -15.23 11.80 -14.23
N LYS A 128 -15.03 13.00 -14.78
CA LYS A 128 -15.05 13.23 -16.24
C LYS A 128 -13.77 12.80 -16.92
N HIS A 129 -12.64 12.89 -16.21
CA HIS A 129 -11.30 12.62 -16.74
C HIS A 129 -10.74 11.26 -16.30
N THR A 130 -11.35 10.61 -15.31
CA THR A 130 -10.96 9.27 -14.86
C THR A 130 -11.52 8.20 -15.79
N ALA A 131 -10.64 7.38 -16.36
CA ALA A 131 -11.06 6.20 -17.12
C ALA A 131 -11.61 5.10 -16.19
N PRO A 132 -12.35 4.10 -16.71
CA PRO A 132 -12.84 3.00 -15.89
C PRO A 132 -11.71 2.29 -15.14
N ILE A 133 -11.94 1.98 -13.87
CA ILE A 133 -10.96 1.42 -12.94
C ILE A 133 -11.24 -0.08 -12.79
N ALA A 134 -10.20 -0.92 -12.83
CA ALA A 134 -10.37 -2.34 -12.56
C ALA A 134 -10.78 -2.58 -11.10
N ILE A 135 -11.84 -3.35 -10.87
CA ILE A 135 -12.31 -3.65 -9.50
C ILE A 135 -11.25 -4.46 -8.74
N ASP A 136 -10.58 -5.40 -9.41
CA ASP A 136 -9.49 -6.18 -8.82
C ASP A 136 -8.34 -5.28 -8.32
N TRP A 137 -8.04 -4.16 -9.00
CA TRP A 137 -7.03 -3.20 -8.52
C TRP A 137 -7.45 -2.55 -7.19
N ILE A 138 -8.73 -2.17 -7.05
CA ILE A 138 -9.25 -1.58 -5.81
C ILE A 138 -9.13 -2.57 -4.66
N VAL A 139 -9.58 -3.81 -4.88
CA VAL A 139 -9.54 -4.87 -3.86
C VAL A 139 -8.10 -5.16 -3.45
N SER A 140 -7.20 -5.38 -4.41
CA SER A 140 -5.79 -5.66 -4.12
C SER A 140 -5.09 -4.49 -3.41
N ALA A 141 -5.41 -3.24 -3.75
CA ALA A 141 -4.84 -2.08 -3.05
C ALA A 141 -5.27 -2.04 -1.57
N LEU A 142 -6.54 -2.36 -1.29
CA LEU A 142 -7.07 -2.41 0.08
C LEU A 142 -6.45 -3.55 0.90
N GLU A 143 -6.31 -4.73 0.30
CA GLU A 143 -5.67 -5.88 0.95
C GLU A 143 -4.22 -5.57 1.32
N ASN A 144 -3.48 -4.93 0.40
CA ASN A 144 -2.10 -4.52 0.66
C ASN A 144 -2.01 -3.51 1.82
N GLU A 145 -2.90 -2.51 1.87
CA GLU A 145 -2.89 -1.50 2.95
C GLU A 145 -3.24 -2.14 4.32
N GLN A 146 -4.18 -3.09 4.37
CA GLN A 146 -4.51 -3.85 5.59
C GLN A 146 -3.35 -4.70 6.09
N GLN A 147 -2.69 -5.44 5.19
CA GLN A 147 -1.53 -6.26 5.56
C GLN A 147 -0.40 -5.44 6.17
N HIS A 148 -0.12 -4.25 5.61
CA HIS A 148 0.88 -3.36 6.17
C HIS A 148 0.48 -2.89 7.57
N SER A 149 -0.79 -2.49 7.76
CA SER A 149 -1.31 -2.09 9.08
C SER A 149 -1.14 -3.18 10.14
N ASP A 150 -1.55 -4.42 9.83
CA ASP A 150 -1.49 -5.53 10.78
C ASP A 150 -0.05 -5.91 11.15
N ALA A 151 0.88 -5.82 10.18
CA ALA A 151 2.30 -6.04 10.45
C ALA A 151 2.84 -5.04 11.49
N TYR A 152 2.45 -3.76 11.41
CA TYR A 152 2.84 -2.75 12.41
C TYR A 152 2.21 -3.01 13.78
N VAL A 153 0.91 -3.33 13.84
CA VAL A 153 0.23 -3.61 15.11
C VAL A 153 0.88 -4.79 15.82
N ASN A 154 1.13 -5.89 15.12
CA ASN A 154 1.75 -7.09 15.69
C ASN A 154 3.20 -6.83 16.13
N ALA A 155 3.97 -6.04 15.39
CA ALA A 155 5.32 -5.66 15.78
C ALA A 155 5.34 -4.77 17.04
N SER A 156 4.38 -3.84 17.18
CA SER A 156 4.29 -2.95 18.34
C SER A 156 3.76 -3.64 19.62
N ALA A 157 2.96 -4.69 19.47
CA ALA A 157 2.44 -5.47 20.59
C ALA A 157 3.45 -6.46 21.20
N GLY A 158 4.51 -6.80 20.45
CA GLY A 158 5.55 -7.76 20.87
C GLY A 158 6.61 -7.20 21.83
N ASP A 159 6.67 -5.88 22.04
CA ASP A 159 7.81 -5.20 22.68
C ASP A 159 7.60 -4.81 24.16
N HIS A 160 6.71 -5.52 24.87
CA HIS A 160 6.67 -5.45 26.33
C HIS A 160 7.89 -6.15 26.94
N LEU A 161 8.98 -5.38 27.14
CA LEU A 161 10.09 -5.75 28.02
C LEU A 161 9.52 -6.28 29.36
N PRO A 162 9.92 -7.48 29.84
CA PRO A 162 9.49 -7.92 31.16
C PRO A 162 10.04 -6.96 32.21
N ARG A 163 9.12 -6.24 32.88
CA ARG A 163 9.38 -5.45 34.07
C ARG A 163 9.70 -6.40 35.24
N ASN A 164 10.89 -6.98 35.24
CA ASN A 164 11.49 -7.63 36.41
C ASN A 164 12.91 -7.06 36.60
N ALA A 165 12.96 -5.76 36.87
CA ALA A 165 14.00 -5.22 37.71
C ALA A 165 13.55 -5.38 39.17
N GLU A 166 14.48 -5.88 40.00
CA GLU A 166 14.44 -5.91 41.47
C GLU A 166 13.89 -7.18 42.14
N ARG A 167 14.81 -8.10 42.44
CA ARG A 167 15.11 -8.43 43.85
C ARG A 167 16.54 -8.97 43.99
N ALA A 168 17.28 -8.28 44.84
CA ALA A 168 18.68 -8.48 45.19
C ALA A 168 18.94 -9.83 45.88
N GLY A 169 20.18 -10.33 45.76
CA GLY A 169 20.64 -11.53 46.45
C GLY A 169 22.14 -11.77 46.27
N VAL A 170 22.94 -10.96 46.94
CA VAL A 170 24.41 -11.02 47.03
C VAL A 170 24.90 -12.44 47.36
N HIS A 171 25.68 -13.06 46.46
CA HIS A 171 26.44 -14.27 46.76
C HIS A 171 27.61 -13.94 47.70
N ARG A 172 27.46 -14.21 49.00
CA ARG A 172 28.61 -14.47 49.89
C ARG A 172 28.86 -15.97 49.95
N ARG A 173 30.09 -16.37 49.61
CA ARG A 173 30.63 -17.72 49.84
C ARG A 173 30.85 -17.98 51.34
N ARG A 174 30.54 -19.20 51.80
CA ARG A 174 31.26 -20.05 52.79
C ARG A 174 30.40 -21.31 53.00
N ALA A 175 30.86 -22.48 52.58
CA ALA A 175 31.75 -23.42 53.27
C ALA A 175 30.97 -24.51 54.05
N GLY A 176 31.10 -25.76 53.60
CA GLY A 176 31.29 -26.92 54.49
C GLY A 176 30.12 -27.89 54.75
N ILE A 177 30.38 -29.16 54.38
CA ILE A 177 30.19 -30.39 55.18
C ILE A 177 28.91 -31.26 54.95
N ARG A 178 29.18 -32.42 54.30
CA ARG A 178 28.81 -33.84 54.57
C ARG A 178 27.36 -34.37 54.61
N THR A 179 27.17 -35.42 53.79
CA THR A 179 26.73 -36.81 54.12
C THR A 179 25.24 -37.15 54.22
N GLY A 180 24.90 -38.29 53.57
CA GLY A 180 23.70 -39.13 53.74
C GLY A 180 22.80 -39.07 52.50
N GLU A 181 22.87 -39.96 51.51
CA GLU A 181 22.59 -41.42 51.52
C GLU A 181 21.13 -41.72 51.93
N GLY A 182 20.36 -42.31 51.01
CA GLY A 182 18.94 -42.58 51.19
C GLY A 182 18.20 -42.98 49.92
N GLU A 183 18.59 -44.13 49.38
CA GLU A 183 17.85 -44.90 48.37
C GLU A 183 16.48 -45.34 48.90
N HIS A 184 15.41 -45.21 48.11
CA HIS A 184 14.34 -46.21 48.13
C HIS A 184 13.48 -46.23 46.85
N ASP A 185 13.66 -47.35 46.14
CA ASP A 185 12.78 -47.98 45.16
C ASP A 185 11.31 -48.04 45.62
N GLY A 186 10.36 -48.06 44.68
CA GLY A 186 8.95 -48.09 45.09
C GLY A 186 7.84 -47.99 44.06
N LYS A 187 7.95 -48.71 42.94
CA LYS A 187 6.87 -49.62 42.51
C LYS A 187 5.47 -49.03 42.18
N ARG A 188 5.23 -48.98 40.85
CA ARG A 188 4.12 -49.65 40.13
C ARG A 188 2.67 -49.13 40.22
N ARG A 189 2.08 -49.30 39.03
CA ARG A 189 0.71 -49.72 38.67
C ARG A 189 -0.31 -48.60 38.55
N SER A 190 -0.69 -48.26 37.32
CA SER A 190 -1.71 -48.96 36.53
C SER A 190 -3.09 -48.89 37.19
N ARG A 191 -3.99 -48.10 36.60
CA ARG A 191 -5.28 -48.54 36.02
C ARG A 191 -6.15 -47.29 35.77
N LEU A 192 -6.57 -47.03 34.54
CA LEU A 192 -7.59 -47.73 33.74
C LEU A 192 -9.00 -47.15 34.01
N ARG A 193 -9.65 -46.81 32.89
CA ARG A 193 -11.10 -46.69 32.64
C ARG A 193 -11.71 -45.31 32.86
N ARG A 194 -12.15 -44.70 31.76
CA ARG A 194 -13.52 -44.74 31.18
C ARG A 194 -14.32 -43.60 31.81
N ARG A 195 -15.20 -42.86 31.13
CA ARG A 195 -15.95 -43.07 29.88
C ARG A 195 -16.71 -41.76 29.64
N ARG A 196 -17.04 -41.50 28.36
CA ARG A 196 -18.25 -40.83 27.85
C ARG A 196 -18.43 -39.34 28.17
N GLU A 197 -17.99 -38.48 27.25
CA GLU A 197 -18.79 -37.88 26.14
C GLU A 197 -20.32 -37.63 26.32
N PRO A 198 -20.92 -36.72 25.51
CA PRO A 198 -21.47 -35.46 25.98
C PRO A 198 -22.96 -35.28 25.62
N HIS A 199 -23.51 -34.12 25.94
CA HIS A 199 -24.64 -33.51 25.23
C HIS A 199 -24.45 -32.00 25.18
#